data_AF-M1SQ72-F1
#
_entry.id   AF-M1SQ72-F1
#
_cell.length_a   1.000
_cell.length_b   1.000
_cell.length_c   1.000
_cell.angle_alpha   90.00
_cell.angle_beta   90.00
_cell.angle_gamma   90.00
#
_symmetry.space_group_name_H-M   'P 1'
#
loop_
_entity.id
_entity.type
_entity.pdbx_description
1 polymer ?
#
loop_
_entity_poly.entity_id
_entity_poly.type
_entity_poly.pdbx_seq_one_letter_code
_entity_poly.pdbx_strand_id
1 'polypeptide(L)' 'MADNNGWISVNERLPEIRDDSALAYWQGNGGMDMVHVGDFFGDITNGRDENGNQKYTKLYLSHGITHWQPMPEAPTK' A
#
# COMPACT_ATOMS: atom_id res chain seq x y z
N MET A 1 -20.53 -3.78 10.92
CA MET A 1 -20.11 -3.21 9.62
C MET A 1 -20.14 -4.35 8.64
N ALA A 2 -20.63 -4.14 7.41
CA ALA A 2 -20.59 -5.20 6.38
C ALA A 2 -19.14 -5.70 6.27
N ASP A 3 -18.96 -7.00 6.12
CA ASP A 3 -17.66 -7.56 5.82
C ASP A 3 -17.19 -6.91 4.51
N ASN A 4 -16.09 -6.15 4.58
CA ASN A 4 -15.55 -5.47 3.40
C ASN A 4 -14.87 -6.47 2.46
N ASN A 5 -15.37 -7.72 2.36
CA ASN A 5 -14.73 -8.87 1.72
C ASN A 5 -13.24 -9.04 2.08
N GLY A 6 -12.85 -8.63 3.30
CA GLY A 6 -11.48 -8.65 3.78
C GLY A 6 -10.58 -7.47 3.37
N TRP A 7 -11.10 -6.45 2.68
CA TRP A 7 -10.38 -5.22 2.35
C TRP A 7 -10.17 -4.36 3.59
N ILE A 8 -8.92 -3.94 3.81
CA ILE A 8 -8.49 -3.14 4.96
C ILE A 8 -8.23 -1.72 4.47
N SER A 9 -8.87 -0.73 5.09
CA SER A 9 -8.61 0.67 4.74
C SER A 9 -7.19 1.07 5.15
N VAL A 10 -6.49 1.83 4.30
CA VAL A 10 -5.17 2.40 4.66
C VAL A 10 -5.24 3.39 5.83
N ASN A 11 -6.44 3.92 6.12
CA ASN A 11 -6.70 4.75 7.29
C ASN A 11 -6.92 3.94 8.57
N GLU A 12 -7.27 2.66 8.45
CA GLU A 12 -7.40 1.74 9.58
C GLU A 12 -6.04 1.16 9.94
N ARG A 13 -5.33 0.59 8.95
CA ARG A 13 -4.02 -0.03 9.13
C ARG A 13 -3.29 -0.18 7.81
N LEU A 14 -1.96 -0.01 7.82
CA LEU A 14 -1.08 -0.35 6.70
C LEU A 14 -0.57 -1.80 6.79
N PRO A 15 -0.18 -2.44 5.68
CA PRO A 15 0.50 -3.72 5.74
C PRO A 15 1.77 -3.67 6.59
N GLU A 16 2.16 -4.80 7.16
CA GLU A 16 3.47 -4.94 7.79
C GLU A 16 4.55 -4.85 6.72
N ILE A 17 5.57 -4.02 6.94
CA ILE A 17 6.64 -3.81 5.96
C ILE A 17 7.57 -5.02 5.93
N ARG A 18 7.46 -5.82 4.86
CA ARG A 18 8.26 -7.02 4.58
C ARG A 18 8.39 -7.21 3.06
N ASP A 19 9.30 -8.09 2.64
CA ASP A 19 9.49 -8.49 1.25
C ASP A 19 8.34 -9.42 0.81
N ASP A 20 7.20 -8.83 0.46
CA ASP A 20 5.95 -9.50 0.09
C ASP A 20 5.07 -8.57 -0.76
N SER A 21 3.99 -9.11 -1.29
CA SER A 21 3.01 -8.40 -2.09
C SER A 21 1.67 -8.25 -1.37
N ALA A 22 0.88 -7.27 -1.80
CA ALA A 22 -0.51 -7.08 -1.39
C ALA A 22 -1.38 -6.78 -2.62
N LEU A 23 -2.67 -7.12 -2.55
CA LEU A 23 -3.64 -6.55 -3.47
C LEU A 23 -3.99 -5.13 -3.01
N ALA A 24 -4.05 -4.18 -3.92
CA ALA A 24 -4.40 -2.79 -3.66
C ALA A 24 -5.64 -2.38 -4.47
N TYR A 25 -6.42 -1.43 -3.94
CA TYR A 25 -7.60 -0.88 -4.59
C TYR A 25 -7.51 0.64 -4.79
N TRP A 26 -7.80 1.07 -6.02
CA TRP A 26 -7.76 2.46 -6.46
C TRP A 26 -9.17 3.05 -6.58
N GLN A 27 -9.50 3.97 -5.67
CA GLN A 27 -10.86 4.55 -5.57
C GLN A 27 -11.28 5.32 -6.84
N GLY A 28 -10.33 5.89 -7.59
CA GLY A 28 -10.65 6.71 -8.77
C GLY A 28 -11.11 5.92 -10.00
N ASN A 29 -10.56 4.71 -10.20
CA ASN A 29 -10.80 3.92 -11.41
C ASN A 29 -11.47 2.56 -11.12
N GLY A 30 -11.67 2.22 -9.84
CA GLY A 30 -12.16 0.90 -9.42
C GLY A 30 -11.18 -0.24 -9.72
N GLY A 31 -9.93 0.09 -10.09
CA GLY A 31 -8.90 -0.89 -10.42
C GLY A 31 -8.36 -1.60 -9.19
N MET A 32 -7.97 -2.86 -9.38
CA MET A 32 -7.26 -3.67 -8.40
C MET A 32 -6.04 -4.29 -9.07
N ASP A 33 -4.91 -4.28 -8.37
CA ASP A 33 -3.66 -4.87 -8.83
C ASP A 33 -2.76 -5.26 -7.64
N MET A 34 -1.76 -6.09 -7.92
CA MET A 34 -0.74 -6.50 -6.97
C MET A 34 0.36 -5.43 -6.89
N VAL A 35 0.78 -5.10 -5.66
CA VAL A 35 1.87 -4.17 -5.38
C VAL A 35 2.88 -4.81 -4.44
N HIS A 36 4.15 -4.47 -4.59
CA HIS A 36 5.17 -4.80 -3.59
C HIS A 36 4.97 -3.94 -2.34
N VAL A 37 4.91 -4.57 -1.16
CA VAL A 37 4.57 -3.89 0.10
C VAL A 37 5.63 -2.85 0.48
N GLY A 38 6.91 -3.22 0.36
CA GLY A 38 8.02 -2.32 0.67
C GLY A 38 8.01 -1.05 -0.18
N ASP A 39 7.69 -1.16 -1.46
CA ASP A 39 7.73 -0.03 -2.39
C ASP A 39 6.55 0.93 -2.16
N PHE A 40 5.36 0.37 -1.92
CA PHE A 40 4.13 1.17 -1.85
C PHE A 40 3.85 1.73 -0.46
N PHE A 41 4.15 0.97 0.59
CA PHE A 41 3.82 1.30 1.97
C PHE A 41 5.05 1.62 2.83
N GLY A 42 6.25 1.28 2.38
CA GLY A 42 7.51 1.68 3.00
C GLY A 42 7.85 3.16 2.78
N ASP A 43 8.83 3.67 3.54
CA ASP A 43 9.35 5.02 3.34
C ASP A 43 10.28 5.06 2.12
N ILE A 44 9.94 5.92 1.17
CA ILE A 44 10.78 6.25 0.01
C ILE A 44 11.23 7.69 0.08
N THR A 45 12.39 8.00 -0.50
CA THR A 45 12.93 9.35 -0.52
C THR A 45 12.07 10.30 -1.34
N ASN A 46 11.81 11.52 -0.83
CA ASN A 46 10.99 12.54 -1.47
C ASN A 46 11.69 13.91 -1.50
N GLY A 47 12.90 13.94 -2.06
CA GLY A 47 13.71 15.17 -2.12
C GLY A 47 14.18 15.65 -0.74
N ARG A 48 14.63 16.91 -0.67
CA ARG A 48 15.13 17.54 0.56
C ARG A 48 14.29 18.77 0.93
N ASP A 49 14.25 19.10 2.22
CA ASP A 49 13.64 20.34 2.71
C ASP A 49 14.55 21.56 2.52
N GLU A 50 14.08 22.74 2.93
CA GLU A 50 14.82 24.02 2.85
C GLU A 50 16.13 24.04 3.64
N ASN A 51 16.28 23.14 4.63
CA ASN A 51 17.48 23.00 5.45
C ASN A 51 18.40 21.87 4.93
N GLY A 52 18.04 21.22 3.82
CA GLY A 52 18.80 20.13 3.22
C GLY A 52 18.54 18.75 3.86
N ASN A 53 17.56 18.60 4.76
CA ASN A 53 17.22 17.31 5.35
C ASN A 53 16.46 16.44 4.34
N GLN A 54 16.73 15.14 4.35
CA GLN A 54 16.02 14.18 3.51
C GLN A 54 14.55 14.05 3.95
N LYS A 55 13.61 14.23 3.02
CA LYS A 55 12.19 13.95 3.24
C LYS A 55 11.86 12.54 2.79
N TYR A 56 10.81 11.98 3.38
CA TYR A 56 10.27 10.67 3.03
C TYR A 56 8.78 10.77 2.69
N THR A 57 8.31 9.84 1.86
CA THR A 57 6.90 9.65 1.52
C THR A 57 6.62 8.17 1.30
N LYS A 58 5.38 7.84 0.91
CA LYS A 58 4.94 6.48 0.55
C LYS A 58 4.20 6.55 -0.79
N LEU A 59 4.43 5.62 -1.71
CA LEU A 59 3.82 5.69 -3.05
C LEU A 59 2.29 5.53 -3.03
N TYR A 60 1.73 4.80 -2.06
CA TYR A 60 0.28 4.60 -2.00
C TYR A 60 -0.50 5.92 -1.92
N LEU A 61 0.11 6.98 -1.34
CA LEU A 61 -0.47 8.31 -1.24
C LEU A 61 -0.62 8.98 -2.61
N SER A 62 0.44 8.99 -3.42
CA SER A 62 0.40 9.61 -4.76
C SER A 62 -0.41 8.78 -5.76
N HIS A 63 -0.48 7.46 -5.55
CA HIS A 63 -1.26 6.55 -6.40
C HIS A 63 -2.74 6.47 -6.02
N GLY A 64 -3.18 7.05 -4.89
CA GLY A 64 -4.60 7.04 -4.49
C GLY A 64 -5.13 5.66 -4.10
N ILE A 65 -4.27 4.81 -3.51
CA ILE A 65 -4.68 3.52 -2.95
C ILE A 65 -5.44 3.78 -1.64
N THR A 66 -6.62 3.17 -1.51
CA THR A 66 -7.49 3.39 -0.33
C THR A 66 -7.67 2.15 0.52
N HIS A 67 -7.53 0.97 -0.09
CA HIS A 67 -7.69 -0.31 0.59
C HIS A 67 -6.65 -1.31 0.09
N TRP A 68 -6.34 -2.28 0.94
CA TRP A 68 -5.46 -3.39 0.61
C TRP A 68 -5.97 -4.72 1.17
N GLN A 69 -5.47 -5.83 0.64
CA GLN A 69 -5.63 -7.18 1.17
C GLN A 69 -4.30 -7.94 1.14
N PRO A 70 -4.08 -8.90 2.05
CA PRO A 70 -3.02 -9.89 1.86
C PRO A 70 -3.24 -10.63 0.54
N MET A 71 -2.14 -11.04 -0.09
CA MET A 71 -2.23 -11.96 -1.23
C MET A 71 -2.90 -13.27 -0.80
N PRO A 72 -3.65 -13.94 -1.70
CA PRO A 72 -4.14 -15.29 -1.43
C PRO A 72 -2.97 -16.23 -1.17
N GLU A 73 -3.21 -17.28 -0.38
CA GLU A 73 -2.21 -18.33 -0.18
C GLU A 73 -1.79 -18.93 -1.52
N ALA A 74 -0.49 -19.15 -1.67
CA ALA A 74 0.04 -19.84 -2.85
C ALA A 74 -0.56 -21.26 -2.93
N PRO A 75 -0.79 -21.79 -4.14
CA PRO A 75 -1.29 -23.14 -4.28
C PRO A 75 -0.35 -24.16 -3.62
N THR A 76 -0.93 -25.08 -2.85
CA THR A 76 -0.20 -26.25 -2.36
C THR A 76 -0.01 -27.25 -3.51
N LYS A 77 1.16 -27.87 -3.57
CA LYS A 77 1.44 -28.96 -4.52
C LYS A 77 0.57 -30.18 -4.28
#